data_AF-Q4ST27-F1
#
_entry.id   AF-Q4ST27-F1
#
_cell.length_a   1.000
_cell.length_b   1.000
_cell.length_c   1.000
_cell.angle_alpha   90.00
_cell.angle_beta   90.00
_cell.angle_gamma   90.00
#
_symmetry.space_group_name_H-M   'P 1'
#
loop_
_entity.id
_entity.type
_entity.pdbx_description
1 polymer ?
#
loop_
_entity_poly.entity_id
_entity_poly.type
_entity_poly.pdbx_seq_one_letter_code
_entity_poly.pdbx_strand_id
1 'polypeptide(L)'
;DCPGTTSDQAGKSSSCQGCPNQKLCASGATKAPDPAVAEIGEKLSTVKHKILVLSGKGGVGKSTFSAHLAHALASDGTKEVM
;
A
#
# COMPACT_ATOMS: atom_id res chain seq x y z
N ASP A 1 17.15 -4.55 6.96
CA ASP A 1 15.92 -3.74 7.13
C ASP A 1 15.84 -2.66 6.07
N CYS A 2 14.67 -2.48 5.44
CA CYS A 2 14.50 -1.43 4.44
C CYS A 2 14.47 -0.05 5.12
N PRO A 3 15.33 0.91 4.75
CA PRO A 3 15.39 2.22 5.40
C PRO A 3 14.21 3.15 5.07
N GLY A 4 13.34 2.76 4.13
CA GLY A 4 12.21 3.56 3.67
C GLY A 4 12.59 4.55 2.55
N THR A 5 11.61 4.98 1.77
CA THR A 5 11.78 5.81 0.56
C THR A 5 12.04 7.29 0.83
N THR A 6 11.76 7.77 2.04
CA THR A 6 12.01 9.14 2.49
C THR A 6 13.38 9.30 3.16
N SER A 7 14.04 8.20 3.51
CA SER A 7 15.35 8.20 4.16
C SER A 7 16.47 8.62 3.20
N ASP A 8 17.50 9.29 3.72
CA ASP A 8 18.70 9.62 2.94
C ASP A 8 19.52 8.38 2.52
N GLN A 9 19.27 7.25 3.20
CA GLN A 9 19.86 5.94 2.93
C GLN A 9 19.06 5.10 1.92
N ALA A 10 17.92 5.62 1.42
CA ALA A 10 17.10 4.97 0.40
C ALA A 10 17.93 4.68 -0.87
N GLY A 11 17.94 3.42 -1.32
CA GLY A 11 18.71 2.99 -2.49
C GLY A 11 20.23 2.88 -2.28
N LYS A 12 20.76 3.34 -1.13
CA LYS A 12 22.19 3.37 -0.80
C LYS A 12 22.61 2.36 0.26
N SER A 13 21.69 1.96 1.15
CA SER A 13 21.98 0.97 2.19
C SER A 13 22.23 -0.43 1.61
N SER A 14 22.95 -1.28 2.36
CA SER A 14 23.16 -2.70 2.01
C SER A 14 21.85 -3.45 1.82
N SER A 15 20.81 -3.09 2.59
CA SER A 15 19.47 -3.68 2.48
C SER A 15 18.74 -3.33 1.18
N CYS A 16 19.24 -2.38 0.39
CA CYS A 16 18.68 -2.03 -0.91
C CYS A 16 19.31 -2.79 -2.08
N GLN A 17 20.39 -3.55 -1.85
CA GLN A 17 21.06 -4.31 -2.91
C GLN A 17 20.13 -5.39 -3.47
N GLY A 18 19.94 -5.39 -4.80
CA GLY A 18 19.04 -6.32 -5.48
C GLY A 18 17.55 -5.94 -5.39
N CYS A 19 17.21 -4.81 -4.78
CA CYS A 19 15.86 -4.28 -4.81
C CYS A 19 15.53 -3.76 -6.23
N PRO A 20 14.41 -4.18 -6.86
CA PRO A 20 14.02 -3.70 -8.19
C PRO A 20 13.94 -2.16 -8.28
N ASN A 21 13.59 -1.50 -7.17
CA ASN A 21 13.44 -0.05 -7.09
C ASN A 21 14.68 0.68 -6.57
N GLN A 22 15.84 0.01 -6.43
CA GLN A 22 17.05 0.60 -5.83
C GLN A 22 17.45 1.93 -6.50
N LYS A 23 17.49 1.97 -7.85
CA LYS A 23 17.86 3.17 -8.61
C LYS A 23 16.87 4.33 -8.40
N LEU A 24 15.58 4.02 -8.35
CA LEU A 24 14.52 5.00 -8.13
C LEU A 24 14.57 5.57 -6.71
N CYS A 25 14.82 4.72 -5.72
CA CYS A 25 15.02 5.16 -4.34
C CYS A 25 16.29 6.02 -4.20
N ALA A 26 17.38 5.65 -4.88
CA ALA A 26 18.65 6.38 -4.83
C ALA A 26 18.58 7.77 -5.49
N SER A 27 17.70 7.95 -6.49
CA SER A 27 17.53 9.23 -7.18
C SER A 27 16.80 10.29 -6.35
N GLY A 28 16.15 9.90 -5.25
CA GLY A 28 15.36 10.80 -4.41
C GLY A 28 14.01 11.21 -5.02
N ALA A 29 13.65 10.68 -6.20
CA ALA A 29 12.37 10.96 -6.87
C ALA A 29 11.15 10.61 -5.99
N THR A 30 11.31 9.65 -5.08
CA THR A 30 10.28 9.20 -4.14
C THR A 30 10.01 10.16 -2.97
N LYS A 31 10.79 11.25 -2.83
CA LYS A 31 10.59 12.26 -1.77
C LYS A 31 9.56 13.33 -2.16
N ALA A 32 9.30 13.51 -3.45
CA ALA A 32 8.32 14.48 -3.91
C ALA A 32 6.91 14.03 -3.49
N PRO A 33 6.05 14.93 -2.98
CA PRO A 33 4.65 14.64 -2.76
C PRO A 33 3.99 14.26 -4.08
N ASP A 34 3.33 13.11 -4.13
CA ASP A 34 2.56 12.71 -5.30
C ASP A 34 1.24 13.50 -5.31
N PRO A 35 0.99 14.35 -6.34
CA PRO A 35 -0.26 15.12 -6.44
C PRO A 35 -1.50 14.22 -6.46
N ALA A 36 -1.38 12.96 -6.88
CA ALA A 36 -2.47 11.99 -6.86
C ALA A 36 -2.96 11.66 -5.43
N VAL A 37 -2.13 11.87 -4.39
CA VAL A 37 -2.54 11.58 -3.00
C VAL A 37 -3.71 12.47 -2.57
N ALA A 38 -3.72 13.74 -2.97
CA ALA A 38 -4.81 14.65 -2.66
C ALA A 38 -6.10 14.22 -3.38
N GLU A 39 -5.99 13.88 -4.67
CA GLU A 39 -7.10 13.40 -5.49
C GLU A 39 -7.71 12.09 -4.96
N ILE A 40 -6.85 11.12 -4.59
CA ILE A 40 -7.27 9.86 -3.97
C ILE A 40 -7.95 10.12 -2.62
N GLY A 41 -7.41 11.06 -1.83
CA GLY A 41 -8.00 11.47 -0.56
C GLY A 41 -9.42 11.99 -0.73
N GLU A 42 -9.65 12.83 -1.73
CA GLU A 42 -10.98 13.35 -2.07
C GLU A 42 -11.94 12.25 -2.54
N LYS A 43 -11.49 11.38 -3.46
CA LYS A 43 -12.29 10.24 -3.95
C LYS A 43 -12.68 9.26 -2.85
N LEU A 44 -11.82 9.09 -1.84
CA LEU A 44 -12.05 8.20 -0.70
C LEU A 44 -12.64 8.93 0.52
N SER A 45 -13.09 10.17 0.38
CA SER A 45 -13.63 10.97 1.49
C SER A 45 -14.95 10.39 2.04
N THR A 46 -15.75 9.75 1.20
CA THR A 46 -17.04 9.14 1.57
C THR A 46 -16.91 7.76 2.19
N VAL A 47 -15.76 7.09 2.01
CA VAL A 47 -15.49 5.75 2.52
C VAL A 47 -15.14 5.82 4.01
N LYS A 48 -16.09 5.40 4.87
CA LYS A 48 -15.95 5.46 6.33
C LYS A 48 -14.84 4.56 6.88
N HIS A 49 -14.66 3.37 6.31
CA HIS A 49 -13.71 2.37 6.79
C HIS A 49 -12.80 1.89 5.65
N LYS A 50 -11.49 2.04 5.84
CA LYS A 50 -10.46 1.71 4.84
C LYS A 50 -9.62 0.57 5.40
N ILE A 51 -9.84 -0.65 4.92
CA ILE A 51 -9.19 -1.86 5.44
C ILE A 51 -8.07 -2.28 4.49
N LEU A 52 -6.83 -2.32 4.99
CA LEU A 52 -5.66 -2.75 4.23
C LEU A 52 -5.23 -4.15 4.67
N VAL A 53 -5.28 -5.12 3.75
CA VAL A 53 -4.86 -6.51 4.00
C VAL A 53 -3.43 -6.71 3.50
N LEU A 54 -2.49 -6.89 4.43
CA LEU A 54 -1.07 -7.14 4.14
C LEU A 54 -0.68 -8.55 4.59
N SER A 55 0.24 -9.18 3.84
CA SER A 55 0.84 -10.46 4.21
C SER A 55 2.12 -10.68 3.42
N GLY A 56 2.89 -11.70 3.82
CA GLY A 56 4.21 -12.05 3.27
C GLY A 56 4.21 -12.50 1.80
N LYS A 57 5.27 -13.22 1.41
CA LYS A 57 5.50 -13.66 0.01
C LYS A 57 4.35 -14.56 -0.51
N GLY A 58 4.27 -14.75 -1.83
CA GLY A 58 3.11 -15.33 -2.53
C GLY A 58 2.59 -16.66 -1.97
N GLY A 59 1.28 -16.90 -2.13
CA GLY A 59 0.61 -18.16 -1.71
C GLY A 59 -0.02 -18.14 -0.31
N VAL A 60 0.16 -17.07 0.46
CA VAL A 60 -0.36 -16.92 1.85
C VAL A 60 -1.86 -16.59 1.97
N GLY A 61 -2.63 -16.64 0.88
CA GLY A 61 -4.10 -16.48 0.93
C GLY A 61 -4.65 -15.05 1.07
N LYS A 62 -3.84 -13.99 0.88
CA LYS A 62 -4.30 -12.58 0.96
C LYS A 62 -5.60 -12.32 0.18
N SER A 63 -5.61 -12.66 -1.11
CA SER A 63 -6.76 -12.38 -1.97
C SER A 63 -7.99 -13.18 -1.56
N THR A 64 -7.80 -14.43 -1.13
CA THR A 64 -8.88 -15.28 -0.61
C THR A 64 -9.49 -14.66 0.64
N PHE A 65 -8.66 -14.25 1.60
CA PHE A 65 -9.13 -13.59 2.82
C PHE A 65 -9.87 -12.28 2.50
N SER A 66 -9.29 -11.42 1.65
CA SER A 66 -9.94 -10.16 1.25
C SER A 66 -11.29 -10.39 0.58
N ALA A 67 -11.42 -11.39 -0.29
CA ALA A 67 -12.68 -11.72 -0.95
C ALA A 67 -13.76 -12.20 0.05
N HIS A 68 -13.38 -13.09 0.97
CA HIS A 68 -14.30 -13.59 2.00
C HIS A 68 -14.71 -12.48 2.98
N LEU A 69 -13.77 -11.61 3.37
CA LEU A 69 -14.05 -10.45 4.22
C LEU A 69 -15.03 -9.48 3.54
N ALA A 70 -14.82 -9.17 2.26
CA ALA A 70 -15.73 -8.33 1.50
C ALA A 70 -17.13 -8.95 1.39
N HIS A 71 -17.22 -10.26 1.14
CA HIS A 71 -18.48 -10.98 1.08
C HIS A 71 -19.25 -10.97 2.42
N ALA A 72 -18.54 -11.18 3.53
CA ALA A 72 -19.13 -11.11 4.86
C ALA A 72 -19.65 -9.70 5.19
N LEU A 73 -18.90 -8.65 4.83
CA LEU A 73 -19.32 -7.26 5.03
C LEU A 73 -20.54 -6.91 4.16
N ALA A 74 -20.61 -7.40 2.93
CA ALA A 74 -21.73 -7.18 2.02
C ALA A 74 -23.00 -7.95 2.43
N SER A 75 -22.86 -8.98 3.26
CA SER A 75 -24.00 -9.74 3.81
C SER A 75 -24.76 -8.95 4.90
N ASP A 76 -24.16 -7.88 5.43
CA ASP A 76 -24.82 -6.94 6.34
C ASP A 76 -25.51 -5.83 5.55
N GLY A 77 -26.85 -5.89 5.45
CA GLY A 77 -27.64 -4.91 4.70
C GLY A 77 -27.58 -3.47 5.21
N THR A 78 -26.91 -3.22 6.34
CA THR A 78 -26.64 -1.85 6.84
C THR A 78 -25.31 -1.28 6.34
N LYS A 79 -24.50 -2.10 5.65
CA LYS A 79 -23.17 -1.73 5.17
C LYS A 79 -23.11 -1.81 3.65
N GLU A 80 -22.81 -0.69 3.02
CA GLU A 80 -22.42 -0.68 1.61
C GLU A 80 -20.93 -1.02 1.49
N VAL A 81 -20.62 -1.98 0.62
CA VAL A 81 -19.25 -2.36 0.25
C VAL A 81 -19.02 -1.91 -1.18
N MET A 82 -18.13 -0.93 -1.37
CA MET A 82 -17.80 -0.29 -2.65
C MET A 82 -16.43 -0.70 -3.16
#